data_AF-A0A2L2XTN9-F1
#
_entry.id   AF-A0A2L2XTN9-F1
#
_cell.length_a   1.000
_cell.length_b   1.000
_cell.length_c   1.000
_cell.angle_alpha   90.00
_cell.angle_beta   90.00
_cell.angle_gamma   90.00
#
_symmetry.space_group_name_H-M   'P 1'
#
loop_
_entity.id
_entity.type
_entity.pdbx_description
1 polymer ?
#
loop_
_entity_poly.entity_id
_entity_poly.type
_entity_poly.pdbx_seq_one_letter_code
_entity_poly.pdbx_strand_id
1 'polypeptide(L)'
;MVTTYKNQQSCERGFRFLKDPLFFADSFFVKKTERIETMLFLMSFCLLVYNLGQRELRNSLKRAKAGVKNQVSKLTSRPTMRWIFQCF
;
A
#
# COMPACT_ATOMS: atom_id res chain seq x y z
N MET A 1 23.83 9.34 8.70
CA MET A 1 23.77 7.87 8.91
C MET A 1 22.48 7.40 9.60
N VAL A 2 21.96 8.08 10.64
CA VAL A 2 20.73 7.65 11.35
C VAL A 2 19.44 7.90 10.54
N THR A 3 19.36 8.98 9.77
CA THR A 3 18.17 9.33 8.99
C THR A 3 17.88 8.34 7.87
N THR A 4 18.93 7.85 7.19
CA THR A 4 18.84 6.83 6.14
C THR A 4 18.33 5.50 6.70
N TYR A 5 18.77 5.10 7.89
CA TYR A 5 18.30 3.89 8.57
C TYR A 5 16.80 3.98 8.93
N LYS A 6 16.33 5.12 9.45
CA LYS A 6 14.89 5.32 9.75
C LYS A 6 14.00 5.24 8.52
N ASN A 7 14.50 5.63 7.35
CA ASN A 7 13.74 5.57 6.10
C ASN A 7 13.58 4.13 5.56
N GLN A 8 14.45 3.19 5.95
CA GLN A 8 14.36 1.78 5.57
C GLN A 8 13.06 1.12 6.07
N GLN A 9 12.58 1.52 7.25
CA GLN A 9 11.32 1.05 7.81
C GLN A 9 10.10 1.39 6.94
N SER A 10 10.18 2.44 6.11
CA SER A 10 9.12 2.78 5.15
C SER A 10 9.05 1.75 4.02
N CYS A 11 10.19 1.28 3.53
CA CYS A 11 10.28 0.26 2.49
C CYS A 11 9.76 -1.09 2.98
N GLU A 12 10.16 -1.50 4.20
CA GLU A 12 9.70 -2.74 4.83
C GLU A 12 8.18 -2.80 5.02
N ARG A 13 7.56 -1.66 5.37
CA ARG A 13 6.10 -1.53 5.44
C ARG A 13 5.43 -1.71 4.09
N GLY A 14 6.08 -1.31 3.00
CA GLY A 14 5.62 -1.57 1.63
C GLY A 14 5.64 -3.07 1.30
N PHE A 15 6.70 -3.78 1.66
CA PHE A 15 6.78 -5.24 1.44
C PHE A 15 5.75 -6.05 2.26
N ARG A 16 5.30 -5.53 3.41
CA ARG A 16 4.21 -6.15 4.17
C ARG A 16 2.91 -6.23 3.37
N PHE A 17 2.66 -5.28 2.47
CA PHE A 17 1.49 -5.32 1.58
C PHE A 17 1.54 -6.48 0.60
N LEU A 18 2.71 -6.79 0.04
CA LEU A 18 2.89 -7.91 -0.89
C LEU A 18 2.70 -9.27 -0.23
N LYS A 19 2.97 -9.35 1.08
CA LYS A 19 2.77 -10.55 1.91
C LYS A 19 1.39 -10.58 2.56
N ASP A 20 0.52 -9.64 2.24
CA ASP A 20 -0.81 -9.59 2.86
C ASP A 20 -1.67 -10.72 2.28
N PRO A 21 -2.41 -11.49 3.10
CA PRO A 21 -3.23 -12.61 2.63
C PRO A 21 -4.27 -12.20 1.58
N LEU A 22 -4.65 -10.92 1.53
CA LEU A 22 -5.52 -10.37 0.48
C LEU A 22 -4.94 -10.47 -0.95
N PHE A 23 -3.63 -10.60 -1.11
CA PHE A 23 -2.99 -10.82 -2.40
C PHE A 23 -2.94 -12.28 -2.83
N PHE A 24 -3.37 -13.22 -1.96
CA PHE A 24 -3.36 -14.67 -2.22
C PHE A 24 -2.01 -15.21 -2.72
N ALA A 25 -0.91 -14.53 -2.42
CA ALA A 25 0.43 -14.92 -2.87
C ALA A 25 0.81 -16.32 -2.34
N ASP A 26 0.34 -16.66 -1.13
CA ASP A 26 0.56 -17.97 -0.51
C ASP A 26 -0.20 -19.12 -1.22
N SER A 27 -1.24 -18.81 -2.01
CA SER A 27 -2.04 -19.82 -2.73
C SER A 27 -1.56 -20.04 -4.17
N PHE A 28 -0.70 -19.16 -4.70
CA PHE A 28 -0.20 -19.25 -6.07
C PHE A 28 1.05 -20.15 -6.15
N PHE A 29 0.81 -21.46 -6.23
CA PHE A 29 1.88 -22.43 -6.52
C PHE A 29 2.20 -22.45 -8.02
N VAL A 30 3.14 -21.60 -8.41
CA VAL A 30 3.60 -21.51 -9.80
C VAL A 30 4.76 -22.48 -10.04
N LYS A 31 4.57 -23.45 -10.93
CA LYS A 31 5.56 -24.49 -11.23
C LYS A 31 6.76 -24.03 -12.09
N LYS A 32 6.61 -22.94 -12.85
CA LYS A 32 7.63 -22.42 -13.79
C LYS A 32 8.22 -21.11 -13.26
N THR A 33 9.55 -20.99 -13.29
CA THR A 33 10.31 -19.81 -12.83
C THR A 33 9.91 -18.52 -13.55
N GLU A 34 9.75 -18.55 -14.88
CA GLU A 34 9.35 -17.38 -15.68
C GLU A 34 8.04 -16.74 -15.17
N ARG A 35 7.07 -17.56 -14.77
CA ARG A 35 5.79 -17.08 -14.27
C ARG A 35 5.93 -16.42 -12.89
N ILE A 36 6.83 -16.92 -12.04
CA ILE A 36 7.12 -16.30 -10.74
C ILE A 36 7.68 -14.89 -10.95
N GLU A 37 8.61 -14.71 -11.88
CA GLU A 37 9.20 -13.41 -12.21
C GLU A 37 8.14 -12.42 -12.70
N THR A 38 7.28 -12.84 -13.62
CA THR A 38 6.19 -11.98 -14.12
C THR A 38 5.20 -11.59 -13.01
N MET A 39 4.87 -12.51 -12.10
CA MET A 39 4.00 -12.21 -10.95
C MET A 39 4.67 -11.25 -9.98
N LEU A 40 5.94 -11.45 -9.63
CA LEU A 40 6.70 -10.54 -8.78
C LEU A 40 6.77 -9.14 -9.37
N PHE A 41 6.99 -9.03 -10.68
CA PHE A 41 6.97 -7.75 -11.40
C PHE A 41 5.60 -7.08 -11.30
N LEU A 42 4.52 -7.81 -11.61
CA LEU A 42 3.15 -7.29 -11.54
C LEU A 42 2.77 -6.85 -10.13
N MET A 43 3.07 -7.66 -9.12
CA MET A 43 2.78 -7.33 -7.72
C MET A 43 3.56 -6.09 -7.27
N SER A 44 4.83 -5.97 -7.66
CA SER A 44 5.65 -4.78 -7.38
C SER A 44 5.10 -3.53 -8.07
N PHE A 45 4.61 -3.66 -9.31
CA PHE A 45 3.95 -2.59 -10.03
C PHE A 45 2.65 -2.16 -9.36
N CYS A 46 1.82 -3.10 -8.92
CA CYS A 46 0.60 -2.81 -8.15
C CYS A 46 0.92 -2.09 -6.84
N LEU A 47 1.98 -2.50 -6.13
CA LEU A 47 2.44 -1.82 -4.92
C LEU A 47 2.85 -0.36 -5.21
N LEU A 48 3.54 -0.11 -6.32
CA LEU A 48 3.92 1.24 -6.74
C LEU A 48 2.68 2.11 -6.97
N VAL A 49 1.73 1.63 -7.77
CA VAL A 49 0.47 2.35 -8.07
C VAL A 49 -0.30 2.63 -6.78
N TYR A 50 -0.41 1.65 -5.89
CA TYR A 50 -1.08 1.80 -4.60
C TYR A 50 -0.43 2.89 -3.72
N ASN A 51 0.90 2.91 -3.63
CA ASN A 51 1.62 3.94 -2.87
C ASN A 51 1.43 5.34 -3.47
N LEU A 52 1.47 5.43 -4.79
CA LEU A 52 1.23 6.69 -5.50
C LEU A 52 -0.19 7.20 -5.25
N GLY A 53 -1.20 6.34 -5.41
CA GLY A 53 -2.60 6.66 -5.15
C GLY A 53 -2.83 7.13 -3.72
N GLN A 54 -2.28 6.42 -2.72
CA GLN A 54 -2.36 6.84 -1.32
C GLN A 54 -1.70 8.20 -1.07
N ARG A 55 -0.58 8.51 -1.76
CA ARG A 55 0.10 9.80 -1.66
C ARG A 55 -0.76 10.92 -2.25
N GLU A 56 -1.26 10.74 -3.46
CA GLU A 56 -2.07 11.74 -4.17
C GLU A 56 -3.37 12.04 -3.42
N LEU A 57 -4.04 11.00 -2.92
CA LEU A 57 -5.21 11.15 -2.07
C LEU A 57 -4.90 12.00 -0.81
N ARG A 58 -3.81 11.71 -0.09
CA ARG A 58 -3.43 12.48 1.09
C ARG A 58 -3.09 13.93 0.73
N ASN A 59 -2.49 14.17 -0.43
CA ASN A 59 -2.23 15.51 -0.92
C ASN A 59 -3.53 16.25 -1.26
N SER A 60 -4.47 15.59 -1.93
CA SER A 60 -5.81 16.11 -2.24
C SER A 60 -6.56 16.49 -0.95
N LEU A 61 -6.60 15.62 0.04
CA LEU A 61 -7.24 15.89 1.34
C LEU A 61 -6.61 17.08 2.08
N LYS A 62 -5.28 17.19 2.03
CA LYS A 62 -4.58 18.36 2.60
C LYS A 62 -4.96 19.66 1.91
N ARG A 63 -5.04 19.67 0.56
CA ARG A 63 -5.46 20.86 -0.20
C ARG A 63 -6.91 21.24 0.12
N ALA A 64 -7.79 20.27 0.21
CA ALA A 64 -9.20 20.47 0.53
C ALA A 64 -9.48 20.78 2.01
N LYS A 65 -8.47 20.70 2.90
CA LYS A 65 -8.62 20.77 4.37
C LYS A 65 -9.70 19.83 4.91
N ALA A 66 -9.96 18.74 4.19
CA ALA A 66 -10.98 17.76 4.53
C ALA A 66 -10.33 16.52 5.16
N GLY A 67 -11.10 15.79 5.96
CA GLY A 67 -10.66 14.53 6.57
C GLY A 67 -11.67 13.43 6.31
N VAL A 68 -11.18 12.20 6.19
CA VAL A 68 -12.01 11.00 6.07
C VAL A 68 -12.23 10.44 7.47
N LYS A 69 -13.46 10.03 7.78
CA LYS A 69 -13.75 9.33 9.04
C LYS A 69 -13.02 7.99 9.04
N ASN A 70 -12.29 7.67 10.09
CA ASN A 70 -11.67 6.36 10.26
C ASN A 70 -12.70 5.31 10.72
N GLN A 71 -12.26 4.08 10.96
CA GLN A 71 -13.09 2.97 11.50
C GLN A 71 -13.81 3.32 12.82
N VAL A 72 -13.22 4.21 13.62
CA VAL A 72 -13.75 4.69 14.91
C VAL A 72 -14.48 6.04 14.73
N SER A 73 -14.90 6.36 13.50
CA SER A 73 -15.59 7.60 13.11
C SER A 73 -14.84 8.92 13.40
N LYS A 74 -13.55 8.88 13.72
CA LYS A 74 -12.72 10.07 13.95
C LYS A 74 -12.18 10.61 12.63
N LEU A 75 -12.19 11.94 12.47
CA LEU A 75 -11.65 12.60 11.28
C LEU A 75 -10.14 12.39 11.20
N THR A 76 -9.65 11.84 10.09
CA THR A 76 -8.22 11.57 9.88
C THR A 76 -7.74 12.22 8.57
N SER A 77 -6.63 12.97 8.66
CA SER A 77 -5.96 13.62 7.51
C SER A 77 -4.96 12.70 6.80
N ARG A 78 -4.74 11.48 7.32
CA ARG A 78 -3.81 10.49 6.78
C ARG A 78 -4.47 9.12 6.58
N PRO A 79 -5.58 9.01 5.83
CA PRO A 79 -6.20 7.71 5.59
C PRO A 79 -5.23 6.76 4.88
N THR A 80 -5.43 5.47 5.11
CA THR A 80 -4.81 4.40 4.31
C THR A 80 -5.71 4.08 3.13
N MET A 81 -5.12 3.73 1.99
CA MET A 81 -5.91 3.44 0.79
C MET A 81 -6.79 2.19 1.00
N ARG A 82 -6.33 1.21 1.80
CA ARG A 82 -7.14 0.08 2.28
C ARG A 82 -8.45 0.51 2.92
N TRP A 83 -8.41 1.52 3.80
CA TRP A 83 -9.62 1.99 4.47
C TRP A 83 -10.60 2.60 3.47
N ILE A 84 -10.09 3.34 2.49
CA ILE A 84 -10.93 3.96 1.48
C ILE A 84 -11.61 2.94 0.59
N PHE A 85 -10.92 1.87 0.22
CA PHE A 85 -11.53 0.75 -0.50
C PHE A 85 -12.58 -0.03 0.31
N GLN A 86 -12.68 0.18 1.64
CA GLN A 86 -13.76 -0.38 2.45
C GLN A 86 -14.93 0.60 2.63
N CYS A 87 -14.71 1.89 2.39
CA CYS A 87 -15.75 2.92 2.47
C CYS A 87 -16.59 3.03 1.19
N PHE A 88 -16.07 2.55 0.07
CA PHE A 88 -16.72 2.47 -1.24
C PHE A 88 -17.01 1.02 -1.58
#